data_AF-A0A417VDX6-F1
#
_entry.id   AF-A0A417VDX6-F1
#
_cell.length_a   1.000
_cell.length_b   1.000
_cell.length_c   1.000
_cell.angle_alpha   90.00
_cell.angle_beta   90.00
_cell.angle_gamma   90.00
#
_symmetry.space_group_name_H-M   'P 1'
#
loop_
_entity.id
_entity.type
_entity.pdbx_description
1 polymer ?
#
loop_
_entity_poly.entity_id
_entity_poly.type
_entity_poly.pdbx_seq_one_letter_code
_entity_poly.pdbx_strand_id
1 'polypeptide(L)' 'MNSDRPYMTDFKRPDCENQTIAMAYVPWQQFRNLYDLDRALQVGTIFAELDKPFTGKGGMCRERSM' A
#
# COMPACT_ATOMS: atom_id res chain seq x y z
N MET A 1 -28.90 -0.95 -20.71
CA MET A 1 -27.74 -0.64 -19.84
C MET A 1 -27.99 -1.36 -18.54
N ASN A 2 -27.50 -2.60 -18.41
CA ASN A 2 -27.78 -3.43 -17.25
C ASN A 2 -26.79 -3.08 -16.13
N SER A 3 -27.32 -2.46 -15.08
CA SER A 3 -26.63 -2.05 -13.86
C SER A 3 -26.37 -3.22 -12.91
N ASP A 4 -26.81 -4.42 -13.27
CA ASP A 4 -26.85 -5.61 -12.41
C ASP A 4 -25.56 -6.45 -12.46
N ARG A 5 -24.41 -5.82 -12.69
CA ARG A 5 -23.14 -6.44 -12.32
C ARG A 5 -22.96 -6.18 -10.82
N PRO A 6 -23.26 -7.12 -9.91
CA PRO A 6 -22.87 -6.97 -8.52
C PRO A 6 -21.34 -6.83 -8.51
N TYR A 7 -20.85 -5.62 -8.26
CA TYR A 7 -19.46 -5.46 -7.86
C TYR A 7 -19.28 -6.29 -6.60
N MET A 8 -18.28 -7.17 -6.54
CA MET A 8 -18.05 -8.06 -5.40
C MET A 8 -17.97 -7.24 -4.10
N THR A 9 -19.05 -7.27 -3.30
CA THR A 9 -19.15 -6.63 -1.99
C THR A 9 -18.57 -7.49 -0.86
N ASP A 10 -18.10 -8.70 -1.19
CA ASP A 10 -17.94 -9.79 -0.23
C ASP A 10 -16.56 -9.82 0.47
N PHE A 11 -15.76 -8.75 0.33
CA PHE A 11 -14.50 -8.62 1.07
C PHE A 11 -14.67 -8.03 2.48
N LYS A 12 -15.90 -7.66 2.86
CA LYS A 12 -16.17 -7.11 4.19
C LYS A 12 -16.20 -8.25 5.20
N ARG A 13 -15.12 -8.40 5.96
CA ARG A 13 -15.08 -9.34 7.07
C ARG A 13 -16.19 -8.96 8.06
N PRO A 14 -16.93 -9.91 8.64
CA PRO A 14 -18.08 -9.62 9.50
C PRO A 14 -17.72 -8.84 10.78
N ASP A 15 -16.45 -8.79 11.15
CA ASP A 15 -15.93 -8.03 12.28
C ASP A 15 -15.54 -6.57 11.93
N CYS A 16 -15.56 -6.18 10.65
CA CYS A 16 -15.13 -4.85 10.20
C CYS A 16 -16.29 -4.00 9.61
N GLU A 17 -17.53 -4.25 10.03
CA GLU A 17 -18.74 -3.58 9.54
C GLU A 17 -18.67 -2.05 9.55
N ASN A 18 -17.94 -1.47 10.50
CA ASN A 18 -17.77 -0.01 10.66
C ASN A 18 -16.40 0.51 10.23
N GLN A 19 -15.52 -0.33 9.67
CA GLN A 19 -14.23 0.12 9.16
C GLN A 19 -14.37 0.56 7.70
N THR A 20 -13.97 1.80 7.42
CA THR A 20 -13.89 2.28 6.05
C THR A 20 -12.74 1.59 5.32
N ILE A 21 -12.94 1.33 4.03
CA ILE A 21 -11.86 0.82 3.17
C ILE A 21 -10.71 1.82 3.23
N ALA A 22 -9.51 1.33 3.56
CA ALA A 22 -8.33 2.17 3.59
C ALA A 22 -8.05 2.70 2.18
N MET A 23 -7.90 4.02 2.06
CA MET A 23 -7.51 4.71 0.83
C MET A 23 -6.19 5.41 1.08
N ALA A 24 -5.20 5.17 0.22
CA ALA A 24 -3.92 5.88 0.24
C ALA A 24 -3.86 6.87 -0.92
N TYR A 25 -3.48 8.11 -0.64
CA TYR A 25 -3.16 9.07 -1.68
C TYR A 25 -1.74 8.79 -2.20
N VAL A 26 -1.64 8.22 -3.39
CA VAL A 26 -0.37 7.93 -4.04
C VAL A 26 -0.03 9.08 -5.01
N PRO A 27 1.09 9.81 -4.81
CA PRO A 27 1.50 10.86 -5.74
C PRO A 27 1.94 10.27 -7.09
N TRP A 28 1.79 11.05 -8.16
CA TRP A 28 2.32 10.68 -9.47
C TRP A 28 3.85 10.62 -9.44
N GLN A 29 4.42 9.46 -9.74
CA GLN A 29 5.86 9.23 -9.65
C GLN A 29 6.54 9.42 -11.02
N GLN A 30 7.62 10.20 -11.04
CA GLN A 30 8.43 10.40 -12.24
C GLN A 30 9.46 9.26 -12.40
N PHE A 31 9.66 8.80 -13.63
CA PHE A 31 10.63 7.75 -13.96
C PHE A 31 12.03 8.34 -14.11
N ARG A 32 12.68 8.58 -12.96
CA ARG A 32 14.03 9.13 -12.89
C ARG A 32 14.88 8.31 -11.92
N ASN A 33 16.18 8.27 -12.15
CA ASN A 33 17.15 7.59 -11.28
C ASN A 33 16.76 6.14 -10.98
N LEU A 34 16.62 5.34 -12.04
CA LEU A 34 16.25 3.94 -11.96
C LEU A 34 17.50 3.06 -11.81
N TYR A 35 17.33 1.94 -11.13
CA TYR A 35 18.32 0.87 -11.14
C TYR A 35 18.22 0.03 -12.41
N ASP A 36 19.35 -0.60 -12.79
CA ASP A 36 19.33 -1.72 -13.73
C ASP A 36 18.47 -2.85 -13.17
N LEU A 37 17.86 -3.62 -14.08
CA LEU A 37 16.87 -4.64 -13.74
C LEU A 37 17.38 -5.69 -12.74
N ASP A 38 18.62 -6.13 -12.90
CA ASP A 38 19.22 -7.13 -12.01
C ASP A 38 19.32 -6.61 -10.57
N ARG A 39 19.71 -5.34 -10.40
CA ARG A 39 19.77 -4.69 -9.09
C ARG A 39 18.38 -4.40 -8.55
N ALA A 40 17.47 -3.92 -9.40
CA ALA A 40 16.09 -3.64 -8.99
C ALA A 40 15.38 -4.90 -8.47
N LEU A 41 15.65 -6.06 -9.09
CA LEU A 41 15.12 -7.35 -8.64
C LEU A 41 15.66 -7.73 -7.26
N GLN A 42 16.95 -7.49 -7.00
CA GLN A 42 17.57 -7.77 -5.69
C GLN A 42 17.03 -6.86 -4.58
N VAL A 43 16.82 -5.57 -4.86
CA VAL A 43 16.34 -4.57 -3.88
C VAL A 43 14.81 -4.61 -3.70
N GLY A 44 14.07 -5.05 -4.74
CA GLY A 44 12.60 -5.08 -4.74
C GLY A 44 11.95 -3.77 -5.21
N THR A 45 12.72 -2.83 -5.76
CA THR A 45 12.22 -1.60 -6.40
C THR A 45 13.14 -1.17 -7.54
N ILE A 46 12.57 -0.73 -8.66
CA ILE A 46 13.34 -0.09 -9.75
C ILE A 46 13.72 1.35 -9.42
N PHE A 47 13.01 1.99 -8.49
CA PHE A 47 13.20 3.40 -8.15
C PHE A 47 14.17 3.51 -6.99
N ALA A 48 15.37 4.04 -7.25
CA ALA A 48 16.39 4.24 -6.22
C ALA A 48 15.90 5.16 -5.08
N GLU A 49 14.99 6.10 -5.37
CA GLU A 49 14.39 6.99 -4.36
C GLU A 49 13.53 6.25 -3.31
N LEU A 50 13.08 5.04 -3.63
CA LEU A 50 12.28 4.20 -2.73
C LEU A 50 13.13 3.22 -1.91
N ASP A 51 14.41 3.04 -2.26
CA ASP A 51 15.37 2.23 -1.48
C ASP A 51 15.83 3.01 -0.24
N LYS A 52 14.97 3.05 0.77
CA LYS A 52 15.18 3.77 2.04
C LYS A 52 15.59 2.80 3.14
N PRO A 53 16.53 3.18 4.02
CA PRO A 53 16.94 2.32 5.13
C PRO A 53 15.73 2.00 6.02
N PHE A 54 15.63 0.73 6.41
CA PHE A 54 14.58 0.31 7.33
C PHE A 54 14.86 0.89 8.72
N THR A 55 14.02 1.85 9.16
CA THR A 55 14.18 2.52 10.45
C THR A 55 13.33 1.89 11.57
N GLY A 56 12.55 0.85 11.30
CA GLY A 56 11.71 0.16 12.29
C GLY A 56 10.59 1.02 12.90
N LYS A 57 10.35 2.23 12.38
CA LYS A 57 9.39 3.20 12.92
C LYS A 57 8.01 3.16 12.25
N GLY A 58 7.58 2.01 11.74
CA GLY A 58 6.28 1.83 11.09
C GLY A 58 5.28 1.08 11.98
N GLY A 59 4.09 1.66 12.19
CA GLY A 59 2.90 0.90 12.58
C GLY A 59 2.77 0.44 14.04
N MET A 60 3.45 1.05 15.01
CA MET A 60 3.14 0.75 16.41
C MET A 60 1.83 1.45 16.80
N CYS A 61 0.72 0.71 16.77
CA CYS A 61 -0.47 1.08 17.52
C CYS A 61 -0.03 1.22 18.98
N ARG A 62 0.19 2.46 19.44
CA ARG A 62 0.32 2.71 20.87
C ARG A 62 -1.01 2.34 21.48
N GLU A 63 -1.10 1.17 22.09
CA GLU A 63 -2.14 0.92 23.09
C GLU A 63 -2.06 2.10 24.07
N ARG A 64 -3.10 2.94 24.06
CA ARG A 64 -3.30 3.84 25.19
C ARG A 64 -3.69 2.91 26.33
N SER A 65 -2.71 2.54 27.16
CA SER A 65 -3.01 2.12 28.52
C SER A 65 -3.88 3.22 29.14
N MET A 66 -5.08 2.80 29.57
CA MET A 66 -6.02 3.64 30.31
C MET A 66 -5.38 4.15 31.61
#